data_AF-A0A1V6BDM1-F1
#
_entry.id   AF-A0A1V6BDM1-F1
#
_cell.length_a   1.000
_cell.length_b   1.000
_cell.length_c   1.000
_cell.angle_alpha   90.00
_cell.angle_beta   90.00
_cell.angle_gamma   90.00
#
_symmetry.space_group_name_H-M   'P 1'
#
loop_
_entity.id
_entity.type
_entity.pdbx_description
1 polymer ?
#
loop_
_entity_poly.entity_id
_entity_poly.type
_entity_poly.pdbx_seq_one_letter_code
_entity_poly.pdbx_strand_id
1 'polypeptide(L)'
;MNKLLISFCVLILAFSSCKTDVDLIAPYEEIMVVYGVLNPADSVQYIRINKAFLGEGNAYQFAQVPDSFQYGDILDVKLERYKNNNMIGTINLERFEGSALDTGIFASSPNYLYRTYGSDSIYQDSQYKLVVYNRETGKTTTAQTIIVNKVSAIATPTNFQTAVELADAANPFQTKFTRGNNASYYDLNMRFSYYEKEIANPTNVQIKSVEFKIGGVEYKNSTSLEIAVPYTTIYSAIRRYIQPDPTVERIARSVDFFWVGGAEELYTYYQVNRPPTGINQNIPQYTNVEGGIGIFSSIFRDGMYNKLLSNRSNDSLINGQITRDLGFK
;
A
#
# COMPACT_ATOMS: atom_id res chain seq x y z
N MET A 1 48.49 62.66 -17.57
CA MET A 1 48.10 61.90 -16.36
C MET A 1 46.68 61.32 -16.43
N ASN A 2 45.69 61.99 -17.04
CA ASN A 2 44.30 61.48 -17.08
C ASN A 2 44.08 60.19 -17.90
N LYS A 3 44.89 59.90 -18.92
CA LYS A 3 44.77 58.67 -19.72
C LYS A 3 45.29 57.41 -19.01
N LEU A 4 46.25 57.55 -18.09
CA LEU A 4 46.76 56.44 -17.28
C LEU A 4 45.81 56.08 -16.13
N LEU A 5 45.12 57.07 -15.55
CA LEU A 5 44.12 56.85 -14.49
C LEU A 5 42.89 56.09 -15.01
N ILE A 6 42.43 56.40 -16.23
CA ILE A 6 41.31 55.72 -16.87
C ILE A 6 41.69 54.27 -17.23
N SER A 7 42.92 54.05 -17.70
CA SER A 7 43.42 52.69 -18.00
C SER A 7 43.55 51.83 -16.73
N PHE A 8 43.83 52.43 -15.57
CA PHE A 8 43.94 51.71 -14.30
C PHE A 8 42.57 51.38 -13.69
N CYS A 9 41.58 52.28 -13.81
CA CYS A 9 40.20 52.00 -13.38
C CYS A 9 39.51 50.91 -14.22
N VAL A 10 39.79 50.82 -15.52
CA VAL A 10 39.24 49.76 -16.40
C VAL A 10 39.83 48.39 -16.06
N LEU A 11 41.09 48.34 -15.62
CA LEU A 11 41.76 47.09 -15.23
C LEU A 11 41.22 46.53 -13.90
N ILE A 12 40.79 47.39 -12.97
CA ILE A 12 40.20 46.97 -11.67
C ILE A 12 38.79 46.39 -11.86
N LEU A 13 38.03 46.86 -12.85
CA LEU A 13 36.70 46.32 -13.18
C LEU A 13 36.75 44.97 -13.91
N ALA A 14 37.90 44.58 -14.48
CA ALA A 14 38.08 43.30 -15.17
C ALA A 14 38.34 42.11 -14.24
N PHE A 15 38.60 42.34 -12.94
CA PHE A 15 38.86 41.27 -11.96
C PHE A 15 37.66 40.96 -11.04
N SER A 16 36.51 41.59 -11.22
CA SER A 16 35.25 41.17 -10.59
C SER A 16 34.66 39.97 -11.33
N SER A 17 35.36 38.84 -11.27
CA SER A 17 34.76 37.53 -11.55
C SER A 17 33.82 37.22 -10.39
N CYS A 18 32.54 37.55 -10.54
CA CYS A 18 31.50 36.97 -9.71
C CYS A 18 31.58 35.45 -9.91
N LYS A 19 32.06 34.71 -8.90
CA LYS A 19 31.92 33.25 -8.87
C LYS A 19 30.43 32.95 -8.89
N THR A 20 29.91 32.55 -10.05
CA THR A 20 28.63 31.85 -10.14
C THR A 20 28.88 30.38 -9.84
N ASP A 21 29.39 30.07 -8.63
CA ASP A 21 29.28 28.71 -8.10
C ASP A 21 27.82 28.60 -7.63
N VAL A 22 26.97 28.16 -8.55
CA VAL A 22 25.60 27.77 -8.20
C VAL A 22 25.74 26.40 -7.55
N ASP A 23 25.65 26.37 -6.22
CA ASP A 23 25.51 25.11 -5.50
C ASP A 23 24.25 24.42 -6.00
N LEU A 24 24.45 23.34 -6.77
CA LEU A 24 23.36 22.53 -7.32
C LEU A 24 22.62 21.75 -6.22
N ILE A 25 23.16 21.76 -5.01
CA ILE A 25 22.66 21.02 -3.86
C ILE A 25 22.41 22.00 -2.73
N ALA A 26 21.19 22.02 -2.22
CA ALA A 26 20.85 22.77 -1.03
C ALA A 26 21.57 22.16 0.20
N PRO A 27 21.86 22.96 1.25
CA PRO A 27 22.34 22.45 2.52
C PRO A 27 21.46 21.29 3.01
N TYR A 28 22.08 20.27 3.61
CA TYR A 28 21.34 19.12 4.11
C TYR A 28 20.26 19.55 5.10
N GLU A 29 19.02 19.21 4.79
CA GLU A 29 17.89 19.28 5.68
C GLU A 29 17.39 17.87 5.95
N GLU A 30 17.24 17.51 7.22
CA GLU A 30 16.65 16.23 7.58
C GLU A 30 15.20 16.17 7.09
N ILE A 31 14.85 15.23 6.21
CA ILE A 31 13.46 15.01 5.79
C ILE A 31 13.09 13.57 6.07
N MET A 32 12.22 13.35 7.05
CA MET A 32 11.67 12.03 7.35
C MET A 32 10.66 11.62 6.28
N VAL A 33 10.77 10.38 5.81
CA VAL A 33 9.88 9.73 4.86
C VAL A 33 9.11 8.64 5.60
N VAL A 34 7.83 8.86 5.83
CA VAL A 34 6.98 8.02 6.68
C VAL A 34 5.95 7.27 5.82
N TYR A 35 5.89 5.96 5.99
CA TYR A 35 4.82 5.13 5.43
C TYR A 35 4.23 4.27 6.54
N GLY A 36 2.95 4.49 6.86
CA GLY A 36 2.22 3.67 7.82
C GLY A 36 0.75 3.58 7.44
N VAL A 37 0.20 2.38 7.46
CA VAL A 37 -1.22 2.15 7.27
C VAL A 37 -1.71 1.24 8.38
N LEU A 38 -2.47 1.82 9.32
CA LEU A 38 -3.01 1.06 10.45
C LEU A 38 -4.16 0.17 9.99
N ASN A 39 -4.17 -1.08 10.44
CA ASN A 39 -5.27 -2.01 10.23
C ASN A 39 -5.66 -2.64 11.57
N PRO A 40 -6.80 -2.28 12.18
CA PRO A 40 -7.21 -2.80 13.48
C PRO A 40 -7.58 -4.28 13.47
N ALA A 41 -7.64 -4.93 12.30
CA ALA A 41 -7.78 -6.38 12.19
C ALA A 41 -6.43 -7.13 12.39
N ASP A 42 -5.29 -6.43 12.31
CA ASP A 42 -3.96 -7.00 12.46
C ASP A 42 -3.47 -6.90 13.92
N SER A 43 -2.79 -7.94 14.39
CA SER A 43 -2.22 -7.97 15.76
C SER A 43 -1.01 -7.07 15.92
N VAL A 44 -0.28 -6.80 14.83
CA VAL A 44 0.94 -5.98 14.84
C VAL A 44 0.85 -4.98 13.70
N GLN A 45 1.08 -3.71 14.03
CA GLN A 45 1.15 -2.62 13.06
C GLN A 45 2.61 -2.37 12.70
N TYR A 46 2.88 -2.01 11.45
CA TYR A 46 4.23 -1.66 10.98
C TYR A 46 4.23 -0.26 10.37
N ILE A 47 5.26 0.50 10.70
CA ILE A 47 5.53 1.83 10.17
C ILE A 47 6.96 1.83 9.65
N ARG A 48 7.13 2.22 8.39
CA ARG A 48 8.45 2.44 7.79
C ARG A 48 8.79 3.91 7.92
N ILE A 49 9.97 4.20 8.47
CA ILE A 49 10.49 5.55 8.61
C ILE A 49 11.90 5.57 8.06
N ASN A 50 12.06 6.28 6.94
CA ASN A 50 13.32 6.48 6.24
C ASN A 50 13.68 7.97 6.24
N LYS A 51 14.90 8.32 5.82
CA LYS A 51 15.31 9.69 5.54
C LYS A 51 15.45 9.89 4.04
N ALA A 52 15.05 11.05 3.55
CA ALA A 52 15.42 11.48 2.21
C ALA A 52 16.94 11.72 2.18
N PHE A 53 17.56 11.41 1.05
CA PHE A 53 18.97 11.68 0.83
C PHE A 53 19.15 12.52 -0.43
N LEU A 54 20.05 13.49 -0.33
CA LEU A 54 20.56 14.29 -1.42
C LEU A 54 22.07 14.42 -1.18
N GLY A 55 22.87 14.14 -2.20
CA GLY A 55 24.32 14.17 -2.06
C GLY A 55 25.01 14.28 -3.41
N GLU A 56 26.27 14.72 -3.38
CA GLU A 56 27.13 14.77 -4.56
C GLU A 56 27.50 13.35 -4.99
N GLY A 57 26.86 12.85 -6.06
CA GLY A 57 27.12 11.52 -6.58
C GLY A 57 25.90 10.87 -7.20
N ASN A 58 26.01 9.58 -7.46
CA ASN A 58 24.96 8.82 -8.09
C ASN A 58 23.93 8.35 -7.04
N ALA A 59 22.69 8.84 -7.12
CA ALA A 59 21.61 8.44 -6.22
C ALA A 59 21.36 6.92 -6.20
N TYR A 60 21.60 6.21 -7.30
CA TYR A 60 21.51 4.75 -7.35
C TYR A 60 22.59 4.06 -6.50
N GLN A 61 23.77 4.67 -6.34
CA GLN A 61 24.80 4.14 -5.44
C GLN A 61 24.43 4.36 -3.98
N PHE A 62 23.89 5.54 -3.65
CA PHE A 62 23.40 5.81 -2.29
C PHE A 62 22.22 4.90 -1.92
N ALA A 63 21.31 4.62 -2.85
CA ALA A 63 20.21 3.69 -2.62
C ALA A 63 20.68 2.26 -2.25
N GLN A 64 21.89 1.85 -2.67
CA GLN A 64 22.49 0.56 -2.32
C GLN A 64 23.17 0.55 -0.95
N VAL A 65 23.26 1.70 -0.26
CA VAL A 65 23.84 1.82 1.07
C VAL A 65 22.71 2.07 2.08
N PRO A 66 22.36 1.10 2.95
CA PRO A 66 21.26 1.23 3.91
C PRO A 66 21.30 2.52 4.74
N ASP A 67 22.48 2.89 5.22
CA ASP A 67 22.69 4.08 6.06
C ASP A 67 22.40 5.40 5.34
N SER A 68 22.33 5.39 4.01
CA SER A 68 21.95 6.58 3.24
C SER A 68 20.48 6.93 3.39
N PHE A 69 19.60 5.95 3.56
CA PHE A 69 18.15 6.17 3.60
C PHE A 69 17.44 5.64 4.84
N GLN A 70 18.11 4.82 5.66
CA GLN A 70 17.57 4.35 6.93
C GLN A 70 18.14 5.12 8.10
N TYR A 71 17.35 5.21 9.16
CA TYR A 71 17.80 5.72 10.45
C TYR A 71 18.48 4.63 11.27
N GLY A 72 19.52 5.03 12.01
CA GLY A 72 20.04 4.24 13.11
C GLY A 72 19.01 4.11 14.25
N ASP A 73 19.43 3.56 15.38
CA ASP A 73 18.60 3.52 16.59
C ASP A 73 18.60 4.89 17.31
N ILE A 74 17.99 5.88 16.68
CA ILE A 74 17.97 7.28 17.15
C ILE A 74 16.57 7.90 17.18
N LEU A 75 15.55 7.15 16.74
CA LEU A 75 14.18 7.63 16.69
C LEU A 75 13.36 7.05 17.85
N ASP A 76 12.69 7.92 18.59
CA ASP A 76 11.60 7.53 19.48
C ASP A 76 10.28 7.63 18.71
N VAL A 77 9.59 6.49 18.56
CA VAL A 77 8.37 6.38 17.75
C VAL A 77 7.21 5.95 18.61
N LYS A 78 6.10 6.68 18.55
CA LYS A 78 4.90 6.37 19.32
C LYS A 78 3.62 6.70 18.56
N LEU A 79 2.55 6.03 18.93
CA LEU A 79 1.18 6.33 18.54
C LEU A 79 0.44 6.91 19.74
N GLU A 80 -0.07 8.13 19.62
CA GLU A 80 -0.97 8.74 20.59
C GLU A 80 -2.42 8.46 20.18
N ARG A 81 -3.20 7.88 21.10
CA ARG A 81 -4.61 7.56 20.88
C ARG A 81 -5.48 8.72 21.36
N TYR A 82 -6.30 9.23 20.46
CA TYR A 82 -7.27 10.28 20.74
C TYR A 82 -8.71 9.77 20.61
N LYS A 83 -9.56 10.15 21.57
CA LYS A 83 -11.00 9.92 21.53
C LYS A 83 -11.72 11.19 21.97
N ASN A 84 -12.65 11.67 21.15
CA ASN A 84 -13.34 12.95 21.37
C ASN A 84 -12.35 14.11 21.67
N ASN A 85 -11.26 14.19 20.89
CA ASN A 85 -10.16 15.15 21.03
C ASN A 85 -9.32 15.08 22.33
N ASN A 86 -9.56 14.09 23.20
CA ASN A 86 -8.74 13.86 24.38
C ASN A 86 -7.72 12.76 24.11
N MET A 87 -6.46 12.98 24.48
CA MET A 87 -5.44 11.93 24.48
C MET A 87 -5.74 10.95 25.63
N ILE A 88 -5.98 9.68 25.29
CA ILE A 88 -6.39 8.65 26.25
C ILE A 88 -5.40 7.49 26.35
N GLY A 89 -4.32 7.51 25.58
CA GLY A 89 -3.28 6.49 25.64
C GLY A 89 -2.14 6.74 24.68
N THR A 90 -1.07 5.99 24.88
CA THR A 90 0.13 6.02 24.04
C THR A 90 0.63 4.59 23.85
N ILE A 91 1.03 4.24 22.64
CA ILE A 91 1.69 2.98 22.29
C ILE A 91 3.08 3.34 21.81
N ASN A 92 4.13 2.90 22.51
CA ASN A 92 5.51 3.06 22.04
C ASN A 92 5.81 1.95 21.04
N LEU A 93 6.42 2.29 19.91
CA LEU A 93 6.77 1.34 18.88
C LEU A 93 8.22 0.89 19.06
N GLU A 94 8.46 -0.39 18.87
CA GLU A 94 9.81 -0.95 18.88
C GLU A 94 10.42 -0.93 17.48
N ARG A 95 11.72 -0.67 17.41
CA ARG A 95 12.51 -0.84 16.19
C ARG A 95 12.69 -2.34 15.94
N PHE A 96 12.36 -2.77 14.73
CA PHE A 96 12.35 -4.16 14.32
C PHE A 96 13.05 -4.31 12.97
N GLU A 97 13.96 -5.28 12.86
CA GLU A 97 14.54 -5.67 11.58
C GLU A 97 13.61 -6.69 10.90
N GLY A 98 12.95 -6.25 9.83
CA GLY A 98 12.10 -7.10 9.02
C GLY A 98 12.90 -8.00 8.08
N SER A 99 12.17 -8.83 7.32
CA SER A 99 12.76 -9.62 6.25
C SER A 99 13.40 -8.72 5.18
N ALA A 100 14.40 -9.26 4.49
CA ALA A 100 15.02 -8.59 3.37
C ALA A 100 13.97 -8.22 2.32
N LEU A 101 14.12 -7.04 1.72
CA LEU A 101 13.29 -6.59 0.61
C LEU A 101 13.60 -7.40 -0.65
N ASP A 102 12.64 -7.44 -1.56
CA ASP A 102 12.88 -7.92 -2.91
C ASP A 102 14.04 -7.14 -3.55
N THR A 103 14.85 -7.82 -4.37
CA THR A 103 16.00 -7.21 -5.02
C THR A 103 15.58 -6.06 -5.92
N GLY A 104 16.29 -4.93 -5.84
CA GLY A 104 16.00 -3.76 -6.66
C GLY A 104 17.06 -2.66 -6.52
N ILE A 105 16.63 -1.42 -6.78
CA ILE A 105 17.48 -0.23 -6.72
C ILE A 105 17.92 0.09 -5.28
N PHE A 106 17.12 -0.27 -4.28
CA PHE A 106 17.46 -0.05 -2.88
C PHE A 106 18.10 -1.30 -2.29
N ALA A 107 18.98 -1.09 -1.30
CA ALA A 107 19.53 -2.18 -0.50
C ALA A 107 18.41 -3.03 0.10
N SER A 108 18.55 -4.36 -0.01
CA SER A 108 17.54 -5.29 0.48
C SER A 108 17.59 -5.50 2.00
N SER A 109 18.75 -5.29 2.63
CA SER A 109 18.98 -5.49 4.07
C SER A 109 20.04 -4.52 4.61
N PRO A 110 19.94 -4.11 5.90
CA PRO A 110 18.82 -4.36 6.81
C PRO A 110 17.55 -3.63 6.35
N ASN A 111 16.38 -4.08 6.80
CA ASN A 111 15.09 -3.44 6.54
C ASN A 111 14.46 -3.07 7.89
N TYR A 112 14.75 -1.87 8.36
CA TYR A 112 14.25 -1.42 9.65
C TYR A 112 12.81 -0.89 9.52
N LEU A 113 11.96 -1.37 10.44
CA LEU A 113 10.58 -0.99 10.62
C LEU A 113 10.36 -0.62 12.09
N TYR A 114 9.27 0.07 12.37
CA TYR A 114 8.79 0.35 13.72
C TYR A 114 7.46 -0.36 13.90
N ARG A 115 7.32 -1.15 14.96
CA ARG A 115 6.11 -1.97 15.15
C ARG A 115 5.52 -1.85 16.54
N THR A 116 4.21 -2.07 16.63
CA THR A 116 3.54 -2.26 17.93
C THR A 116 3.83 -3.65 18.48
N TYR A 117 3.53 -3.89 19.76
CA TYR A 117 3.52 -5.24 20.31
C TYR A 117 2.19 -5.92 20.00
N GLY A 118 2.19 -7.26 19.96
CA GLY A 118 0.97 -8.03 19.69
C GLY A 118 -0.16 -7.86 20.73
N SER A 119 0.16 -7.32 21.90
CA SER A 119 -0.80 -6.95 22.95
C SER A 119 -1.45 -5.58 22.74
N ASP A 120 -0.86 -4.74 21.90
CA ASP A 120 -1.39 -3.41 21.62
C ASP A 120 -2.56 -3.52 20.65
N SER A 121 -3.66 -2.82 20.94
CA SER A 121 -4.85 -2.83 20.11
C SER A 121 -5.09 -1.47 19.48
N ILE A 122 -5.39 -1.48 18.18
CA ILE A 122 -5.87 -0.28 17.46
C ILE A 122 -7.40 -0.25 17.55
N TYR A 123 -7.90 0.71 18.31
CA TYR A 123 -9.34 0.87 18.52
C TYR A 123 -10.02 1.66 17.40
N GLN A 124 -11.10 1.10 16.84
CA GLN A 124 -11.86 1.66 15.71
C GLN A 124 -12.66 2.93 16.05
N ASP A 125 -12.86 3.21 17.33
CA ASP A 125 -13.59 4.38 17.83
C ASP A 125 -12.66 5.60 18.10
N SER A 126 -11.44 5.55 17.58
CA SER A 126 -10.36 6.47 17.93
C SER A 126 -9.66 7.03 16.70
N GLN A 127 -8.95 8.13 16.91
CA GLN A 127 -7.96 8.69 16.00
C GLN A 127 -6.56 8.38 16.56
N TYR A 128 -5.60 8.13 15.68
CA TYR A 128 -4.21 7.94 16.08
C TYR A 128 -3.34 9.02 15.47
N LYS A 129 -2.45 9.57 16.30
CA LYS A 129 -1.38 10.46 15.89
C LYS A 129 -0.06 9.73 16.02
N LEU A 130 0.64 9.53 14.91
CA LEU A 130 2.02 9.11 14.89
C LEU A 130 2.90 10.29 15.29
N VAL A 131 3.83 10.04 16.21
CA VAL A 131 4.87 10.98 16.62
C VAL A 131 6.22 10.29 16.49
N VAL A 132 7.12 10.90 15.72
CA VAL A 132 8.48 10.45 15.48
C VAL A 132 9.41 11.56 15.96
N TYR A 133 10.23 11.27 16.96
CA TYR A 133 11.21 12.20 17.51
C TYR A 133 12.63 11.71 17.24
N ASN A 134 13.44 12.52 16.58
CA ASN A 134 14.87 12.24 16.42
C ASN A 134 15.63 12.81 17.62
N ARG A 135 16.26 11.92 18.40
CA ARG A 135 17.00 12.27 19.62
C ARG A 135 18.28 13.07 19.36
N GLU A 136 18.84 13.01 18.16
CA GLU A 136 20.08 13.70 17.80
C GLU A 136 19.82 15.12 17.28
N THR A 137 18.81 15.28 16.42
CA THR A 137 18.49 16.58 15.80
C THR A 137 17.43 17.37 16.56
N GLY A 138 16.67 16.71 17.45
CA GLY A 138 15.51 17.28 18.12
C GLY A 138 14.29 17.46 17.19
N LYS A 139 14.37 17.03 15.93
CA LYS A 139 13.27 17.17 14.97
C LYS A 139 12.12 16.23 15.34
N THR A 140 10.90 16.75 15.24
CA THR A 140 9.67 15.96 15.43
C THR A 140 8.86 15.95 14.14
N THR A 141 8.47 14.76 13.71
CA THR A 141 7.56 14.55 12.59
C THR A 141 6.28 13.90 13.12
N THR A 142 5.13 14.40 12.68
CA THR A 142 3.84 13.86 13.11
C THR A 142 2.90 13.61 11.95
N ALA A 143 2.02 12.63 12.09
CA ALA A 143 0.96 12.38 11.13
C ALA A 143 -0.27 11.83 11.86
N GLN A 144 -1.46 11.98 11.30
CA GLN A 144 -2.68 11.53 11.97
C GLN A 144 -3.66 10.89 11.01
N THR A 145 -4.44 9.94 11.51
CA THR A 145 -5.52 9.30 10.76
C THR A 145 -6.60 8.79 11.70
N ILE A 146 -7.84 8.83 11.22
CA ILE A 146 -8.96 8.15 11.86
C ILE A 146 -8.96 6.67 11.47
N ILE A 147 -9.43 5.79 12.36
CA ILE A 147 -9.48 4.36 12.06
C ILE A 147 -10.71 4.00 11.25
N VAL A 148 -10.51 3.28 10.14
CA VAL A 148 -11.58 2.73 9.31
C VAL A 148 -12.28 1.60 10.06
N ASN A 149 -13.62 1.63 10.01
CA ASN A 149 -14.44 0.56 10.56
C ASN A 149 -14.61 -0.58 9.56
N LYS A 150 -14.88 -1.78 10.08
CA LYS A 150 -15.36 -2.89 9.27
C LYS A 150 -16.63 -2.51 8.51
N VAL A 151 -16.90 -3.21 7.40
CA VAL A 151 -18.18 -3.01 6.69
C VAL A 151 -19.34 -3.31 7.63
N SER A 152 -20.39 -2.49 7.58
CA SER A 152 -21.49 -2.59 8.53
C SER A 152 -22.34 -3.83 8.28
N ALA A 153 -22.49 -4.21 7.00
CA ALA A 153 -23.19 -5.42 6.58
C ALA A 153 -22.72 -5.85 5.19
N ILE A 154 -22.79 -7.16 4.90
CA ILE A 154 -22.56 -7.70 3.57
C ILE A 154 -23.87 -8.36 3.13
N ALA A 155 -24.47 -7.81 2.08
CA ALA A 155 -25.73 -8.30 1.52
C ALA A 155 -25.49 -9.33 0.41
N THR A 156 -24.38 -9.21 -0.33
CA THR A 156 -24.02 -10.17 -1.39
C THR A 156 -22.51 -10.31 -1.52
N PRO A 157 -21.97 -11.54 -1.51
CA PRO A 157 -22.65 -12.83 -1.29
C PRO A 157 -23.27 -12.96 0.11
N THR A 158 -24.33 -13.77 0.23
CA THR A 158 -25.02 -14.01 1.51
C THR A 158 -24.21 -14.97 2.40
N ASN A 159 -24.39 -14.91 3.73
CA ASN A 159 -23.60 -15.70 4.69
C ASN A 159 -23.79 -17.23 4.56
N PHE A 160 -24.96 -17.68 4.10
CA PHE A 160 -25.23 -19.10 3.88
C PHE A 160 -24.33 -19.67 2.77
N GLN A 161 -24.07 -20.98 2.80
CA GLN A 161 -23.21 -21.68 1.82
C GLN A 161 -23.87 -21.77 0.43
N THR A 162 -24.25 -20.63 -0.15
CA THR A 162 -24.68 -20.52 -1.52
C THR A 162 -23.46 -20.43 -2.42
N ALA A 163 -23.49 -21.21 -3.50
CA ALA A 163 -22.50 -21.08 -4.54
C ALA A 163 -22.64 -19.71 -5.22
N VAL A 164 -21.52 -19.07 -5.54
CA VAL A 164 -21.51 -17.84 -6.32
C VAL A 164 -21.45 -18.16 -7.81
N GLU A 165 -22.30 -17.49 -8.58
CA GLU A 165 -22.36 -17.61 -10.03
C GLU A 165 -21.47 -16.55 -10.67
N LEU A 166 -20.30 -16.96 -11.13
CA LEU A 166 -19.26 -16.14 -11.75
C LEU A 166 -19.05 -16.51 -13.23
N ALA A 167 -20.03 -17.15 -13.87
CA ALA A 167 -19.95 -17.64 -15.25
C ALA A 167 -20.61 -16.72 -16.29
N ASP A 168 -21.40 -15.73 -15.87
CA ASP A 168 -22.14 -14.87 -16.79
C ASP A 168 -21.25 -13.69 -17.27
N ALA A 169 -20.90 -13.73 -18.56
CA ALA A 169 -20.10 -12.69 -19.20
C ALA A 169 -20.91 -11.40 -19.49
N ALA A 170 -22.23 -11.49 -19.61
CA ALA A 170 -23.10 -10.36 -19.90
C ALA A 170 -23.59 -9.66 -18.63
N ASN A 171 -23.83 -10.43 -17.55
CA ASN A 171 -24.32 -9.92 -16.28
C ASN A 171 -23.32 -10.25 -15.15
N PRO A 172 -22.35 -9.36 -14.86
CA PRO A 172 -21.40 -9.54 -13.78
C PRO A 172 -22.08 -9.80 -12.43
N PHE A 173 -21.51 -10.71 -11.64
CA PHE A 173 -21.92 -10.90 -10.26
C PHE A 173 -21.73 -9.59 -9.48
N GLN A 174 -22.76 -9.15 -8.77
CA GLN A 174 -22.71 -7.90 -8.00
C GLN A 174 -22.48 -8.21 -6.53
N THR A 175 -21.35 -7.76 -5.99
CA THR A 175 -21.21 -7.69 -4.54
C THR A 175 -21.98 -6.50 -4.01
N LYS A 176 -22.61 -6.65 -2.85
CA LYS A 176 -23.40 -5.59 -2.21
C LYS A 176 -23.07 -5.54 -0.73
N PHE A 177 -22.76 -4.36 -0.23
CA PHE A 177 -22.35 -4.17 1.16
C PHE A 177 -22.71 -2.78 1.67
N THR A 178 -22.81 -2.66 2.98
CA THR A 178 -22.99 -1.38 3.66
C THR A 178 -21.65 -0.90 4.18
N ARG A 179 -21.27 0.31 3.79
CA ARG A 179 -20.05 1.00 4.21
C ARG A 179 -19.90 1.00 5.74
N GLY A 180 -18.67 0.75 6.20
CA GLY A 180 -18.19 1.09 7.53
C GLY A 180 -17.80 2.57 7.65
N ASN A 181 -17.90 3.12 8.86
CA ASN A 181 -17.49 4.50 9.14
C ASN A 181 -16.04 4.77 8.71
N ASN A 182 -15.77 6.02 8.36
CA ASN A 182 -14.44 6.57 8.04
C ASN A 182 -13.75 6.02 6.78
N ALA A 183 -14.33 5.04 6.07
CA ALA A 183 -13.82 4.61 4.77
C ALA A 183 -14.23 5.57 3.65
N SER A 184 -13.30 6.15 2.90
CA SER A 184 -13.62 7.03 1.75
C SER A 184 -13.73 6.28 0.42
N TYR A 185 -13.13 5.09 0.35
CA TYR A 185 -13.19 4.19 -0.80
C TYR A 185 -13.10 2.74 -0.33
N TYR A 186 -13.49 1.83 -1.21
CA TYR A 186 -13.34 0.39 -1.03
C TYR A 186 -12.69 -0.24 -2.25
N ASP A 187 -11.74 -1.13 -2.01
CA ASP A 187 -11.32 -2.11 -2.99
C ASP A 187 -11.96 -3.47 -2.67
N LEU A 188 -12.31 -4.22 -3.72
CA LEU A 188 -12.69 -5.62 -3.62
C LEU A 188 -11.53 -6.48 -4.11
N ASN A 189 -10.97 -7.29 -3.22
CA ASN A 189 -10.04 -8.36 -3.56
C ASN A 189 -10.77 -9.70 -3.50
N MET A 190 -10.41 -10.61 -4.40
CA MET A 190 -10.89 -11.98 -4.37
C MET A 190 -9.70 -12.92 -4.20
N ARG A 191 -9.84 -13.92 -3.33
CA ARG A 191 -8.90 -15.02 -3.21
C ARG A 191 -9.53 -16.29 -3.74
N PHE A 192 -8.93 -16.86 -4.77
CA PHE A 192 -9.32 -18.15 -5.32
C PHE A 192 -8.41 -19.23 -4.75
N SER A 193 -9.01 -20.21 -4.08
CA SER A 193 -8.32 -21.37 -3.51
C SER A 193 -8.63 -22.63 -4.30
N TYR A 194 -7.62 -23.49 -4.47
CA TYR A 194 -7.72 -24.76 -5.19
C TYR A 194 -6.82 -25.82 -4.57
N TYR A 195 -7.18 -27.08 -4.77
CA TYR A 195 -6.28 -28.20 -4.55
C TYR A 195 -5.44 -28.41 -5.79
N GLU A 196 -4.16 -28.68 -5.60
CA GLU A 196 -3.25 -29.16 -6.63
C GLU A 196 -2.74 -30.54 -6.23
N LYS A 197 -2.92 -31.51 -7.12
CA LYS A 197 -2.63 -32.91 -6.88
C LYS A 197 -1.66 -33.40 -7.94
N GLU A 198 -0.55 -34.01 -7.51
CA GLU A 198 0.41 -34.59 -8.46
C GLU A 198 -0.20 -35.83 -9.15
N ILE A 199 -0.04 -35.90 -10.48
CA ILE A 199 -0.51 -37.04 -11.27
C ILE A 199 0.30 -38.30 -10.93
N ALA A 200 1.63 -38.15 -10.80
CA ALA A 200 2.53 -39.26 -10.50
C ALA A 200 2.39 -39.78 -9.07
N ASN A 201 1.96 -38.93 -8.13
CA ASN A 201 1.69 -39.32 -6.75
C ASN A 201 0.38 -38.69 -6.25
N PRO A 202 -0.76 -39.33 -6.52
CA PRO A 202 -2.10 -38.84 -6.14
C PRO A 202 -2.32 -38.55 -4.65
N THR A 203 -1.44 -39.01 -3.77
CA THR A 203 -1.53 -38.71 -2.32
C THR A 203 -0.91 -37.37 -1.96
N ASN A 204 -0.06 -36.83 -2.82
CA ASN A 204 0.53 -35.50 -2.65
C ASN A 204 -0.48 -34.44 -3.12
N VAL A 205 -1.19 -33.86 -2.15
CA VAL A 205 -2.18 -32.80 -2.37
C VAL A 205 -1.78 -31.56 -1.61
N GLN A 206 -1.69 -30.44 -2.32
CA GLN A 206 -1.42 -29.13 -1.75
C GLN A 206 -2.62 -28.21 -1.91
N ILE A 207 -2.85 -27.35 -0.91
CA ILE A 207 -3.82 -26.25 -1.02
C ILE A 207 -3.05 -25.01 -1.45
N LYS A 208 -3.43 -24.46 -2.60
CA LYS A 208 -2.86 -23.22 -3.14
C LYS A 208 -3.94 -22.16 -3.25
N SER A 209 -3.52 -20.90 -3.22
CA SER A 209 -4.42 -19.77 -3.41
C SER A 209 -3.76 -18.63 -4.15
N VAL A 210 -4.54 -17.90 -4.93
CA VAL A 210 -4.14 -16.65 -5.58
C VAL A 210 -5.11 -15.55 -5.15
N GLU A 211 -4.60 -14.39 -4.75
CA GLU A 211 -5.40 -13.22 -4.38
C GLU A 211 -5.16 -12.09 -5.37
N PHE A 212 -6.24 -11.47 -5.83
CA PHE A 212 -6.18 -10.39 -6.82
C PHE A 212 -7.31 -9.39 -6.66
N LYS A 213 -7.03 -8.14 -7.06
CA LYS A 213 -8.02 -7.05 -7.05
C LYS A 213 -9.02 -7.23 -8.19
N ILE A 214 -10.30 -7.12 -7.88
CA ILE A 214 -11.41 -7.13 -8.84
C ILE A 214 -11.73 -5.72 -9.33
N GLY A 215 -11.84 -4.79 -8.40
CA GLY A 215 -12.29 -3.44 -8.66
C GLY A 215 -12.39 -2.64 -7.37
N GLY A 216 -13.00 -1.46 -7.46
CA GLY A 216 -13.22 -0.61 -6.29
C GLY A 216 -14.35 0.37 -6.53
N VAL A 217 -14.84 0.97 -5.45
CA VAL A 217 -15.92 1.95 -5.46
C VAL A 217 -15.63 3.07 -4.47
N GLU A 218 -15.87 4.30 -4.91
CA GLU A 218 -15.71 5.51 -4.10
C GLU A 218 -17.02 5.79 -3.35
N TYR A 219 -16.90 6.43 -2.18
CA TYR A 219 -18.09 6.91 -1.48
C TYR A 219 -18.81 7.99 -2.29
N LYS A 220 -20.11 7.78 -2.57
CA LYS A 220 -20.97 8.71 -3.32
C LYS A 220 -22.27 9.01 -2.58
N ASN A 221 -22.18 9.49 -1.33
CA ASN A 221 -23.32 9.83 -0.46
C ASN A 221 -24.32 8.69 -0.16
N SER A 222 -24.08 7.48 -0.68
CA SER A 222 -24.81 6.26 -0.36
C SER A 222 -24.01 5.41 0.63
N THR A 223 -24.70 4.84 1.61
CA THR A 223 -24.13 3.84 2.52
C THR A 223 -24.14 2.44 1.92
N SER A 224 -25.06 2.14 1.00
CA SER A 224 -25.10 0.89 0.24
C SER A 224 -24.24 1.03 -1.02
N LEU A 225 -23.23 0.17 -1.14
CA LEU A 225 -22.26 0.18 -2.21
C LEU A 225 -22.27 -1.17 -2.93
N GLU A 226 -21.97 -1.12 -4.22
CA GLU A 226 -21.88 -2.30 -5.09
C GLU A 226 -20.56 -2.29 -5.85
N ILE A 227 -19.94 -3.47 -5.96
CA ILE A 227 -18.78 -3.67 -6.82
C ILE A 227 -19.08 -4.88 -7.72
N ALA A 228 -19.07 -4.64 -9.02
CA ALA A 228 -19.24 -5.68 -10.03
C ALA A 228 -18.01 -6.59 -10.04
N VAL A 229 -18.23 -7.88 -10.25
CA VAL A 229 -17.21 -8.91 -10.42
C VAL A 229 -17.36 -9.49 -11.83
N PRO A 230 -16.71 -8.88 -12.83
CA PRO A 230 -16.83 -9.32 -14.21
C PRO A 230 -16.18 -10.69 -14.41
N TYR A 231 -16.81 -11.53 -15.24
CA TYR A 231 -16.27 -12.80 -15.72
C TYR A 231 -14.81 -12.65 -16.17
N THR A 232 -14.55 -11.73 -17.10
CA THR A 232 -13.22 -11.56 -17.70
C THR A 232 -12.14 -11.19 -16.68
N THR A 233 -12.46 -10.35 -15.69
CA THR A 233 -11.54 -9.96 -14.62
C THR A 233 -11.09 -11.18 -13.81
N ILE A 234 -12.02 -12.06 -13.45
CA ILE A 234 -11.73 -13.25 -12.65
C ILE A 234 -10.85 -14.23 -13.43
N TYR A 235 -11.32 -14.72 -14.58
CA TYR A 235 -10.64 -15.82 -15.27
C TYR A 235 -9.31 -15.37 -15.87
N SER A 236 -9.18 -14.10 -16.28
CA SER A 236 -7.89 -13.55 -16.73
C SER A 236 -6.90 -13.43 -15.57
N ALA A 237 -7.36 -13.06 -14.37
CA ALA A 237 -6.51 -13.05 -13.19
C ALA A 237 -6.06 -14.47 -12.80
N ILE A 238 -6.98 -15.44 -12.77
CA ILE A 238 -6.64 -16.85 -12.53
C ILE A 238 -5.58 -17.33 -13.52
N ARG A 239 -5.75 -17.08 -14.82
CA ARG A 239 -4.79 -17.42 -15.87
C ARG A 239 -3.45 -16.70 -15.71
N ARG A 240 -3.45 -15.46 -15.22
CA ARG A 240 -2.21 -14.69 -14.98
C ARG A 240 -1.40 -15.29 -13.83
N TYR A 241 -2.05 -15.70 -12.74
CA TYR A 241 -1.36 -16.16 -11.52
C TYR A 241 -1.10 -17.67 -11.48
N ILE A 242 -1.90 -18.47 -12.18
CA ILE A 242 -1.74 -19.94 -12.22
C ILE A 242 -1.23 -20.32 -13.61
N GLN A 243 -0.01 -20.85 -13.67
CA GLN A 243 0.58 -21.31 -14.91
C GLN A 243 0.14 -22.75 -15.24
N PRO A 244 -0.01 -23.10 -16.53
CA PRO A 244 -0.20 -24.49 -16.94
C PRO A 244 0.91 -25.37 -16.40
N ASP A 245 0.54 -26.52 -15.84
CA ASP A 245 1.49 -27.53 -15.38
C ASP A 245 0.93 -28.92 -15.74
N PRO A 246 1.59 -29.68 -16.63
CA PRO A 246 1.11 -30.97 -17.10
C PRO A 246 1.30 -32.10 -16.08
N THR A 247 1.95 -31.84 -14.95
CA THR A 247 2.26 -32.84 -13.91
C THR A 247 1.21 -32.89 -12.79
N VAL A 248 0.24 -31.97 -12.82
CA VAL A 248 -0.75 -31.80 -11.75
C VAL A 248 -2.18 -31.76 -12.28
N GLU A 249 -3.12 -32.15 -11.43
CA GLU A 249 -4.55 -31.92 -11.58
C GLU A 249 -5.02 -30.92 -10.54
N ARG A 250 -5.95 -30.04 -10.91
CA ARG A 250 -6.46 -29.00 -10.03
C ARG A 250 -7.95 -29.13 -9.77
N ILE A 251 -8.37 -28.90 -8.53
CA ILE A 251 -9.78 -28.92 -8.14
C ILE A 251 -10.09 -27.60 -7.45
N ALA A 252 -11.07 -26.86 -7.97
CA ALA A 252 -11.52 -25.62 -7.34
C ALA A 252 -12.04 -25.91 -5.92
N ARG A 253 -11.65 -25.08 -4.95
CA ARG A 253 -12.03 -25.26 -3.55
C ARG A 253 -13.02 -24.19 -3.11
N SER A 254 -12.60 -22.93 -3.16
CA SER A 254 -13.42 -21.82 -2.67
C SER A 254 -12.96 -20.48 -3.23
N VAL A 255 -13.84 -19.50 -3.14
CA VAL A 255 -13.52 -18.09 -3.29
C VAL A 255 -13.83 -17.33 -1.99
N ASP A 256 -12.92 -16.45 -1.63
CA ASP A 256 -13.11 -15.46 -0.56
C ASP A 256 -13.21 -14.07 -1.19
N PHE A 257 -14.09 -13.24 -0.66
CA PHE A 257 -14.24 -11.83 -1.04
C PHE A 257 -13.79 -10.96 0.11
N PHE A 258 -12.93 -9.98 -0.17
CA PHE A 258 -12.37 -9.06 0.81
C PHE A 258 -12.64 -7.63 0.42
N TRP A 259 -13.40 -6.93 1.25
CA TRP A 259 -13.62 -5.50 1.13
C TRP A 259 -12.56 -4.80 1.98
N VAL A 260 -11.71 -4.04 1.30
CA VAL A 260 -10.67 -3.23 1.93
C VAL A 260 -11.11 -1.79 1.87
N GLY A 261 -11.65 -1.29 2.98
CA GLY A 261 -11.99 0.14 3.12
C GLY A 261 -10.74 0.92 3.50
N GLY A 262 -10.49 2.06 2.85
CA GLY A 262 -9.38 2.95 3.20
C GLY A 262 -9.84 4.35 3.60
N ALA A 263 -9.12 4.98 4.52
CA ALA A 263 -9.40 6.34 4.98
C ALA A 263 -9.12 7.38 3.88
N GLU A 264 -9.55 8.61 4.12
CA GLU A 264 -9.50 9.71 3.15
C GLU A 264 -8.07 10.07 2.72
N GLU A 265 -7.09 10.00 3.64
CA GLU A 265 -5.72 10.35 3.31
C GLU A 265 -5.13 9.37 2.29
N LEU A 266 -5.38 8.07 2.48
CA LEU A 266 -4.93 7.04 1.55
C LEU A 266 -5.64 7.13 0.20
N TYR A 267 -6.94 7.47 0.21
CA TYR A 267 -7.70 7.72 -1.01
C TYR A 267 -7.09 8.88 -1.81
N THR A 268 -6.84 10.00 -1.13
CA THR A 268 -6.26 11.19 -1.74
C THR A 268 -4.88 10.87 -2.30
N TYR A 269 -4.02 10.22 -1.49
CA TYR A 269 -2.70 9.76 -1.92
C TYR A 269 -2.79 8.90 -3.19
N TYR A 270 -3.72 7.95 -3.25
CA TYR A 270 -3.93 7.12 -4.43
C TYR A 270 -4.35 7.94 -5.65
N GLN A 271 -5.27 8.89 -5.50
CA GLN A 271 -5.78 9.72 -6.60
C GLN A 271 -4.68 10.60 -7.21
N VAL A 272 -3.84 11.23 -6.39
CA VAL A 272 -2.80 12.12 -6.92
C VAL A 272 -1.67 11.35 -7.61
N ASN A 273 -1.42 10.11 -7.19
CA ASN A 273 -0.41 9.24 -7.80
C ASN A 273 -0.92 8.44 -9.01
N ARG A 274 -2.18 8.62 -9.45
CA ARG A 274 -2.66 7.99 -10.70
C ARG A 274 -1.93 8.61 -11.90
N PRO A 275 -1.57 7.82 -12.93
CA PRO A 275 -0.93 8.35 -14.13
C PRO A 275 -1.74 9.51 -14.70
N PRO A 276 -1.13 10.69 -14.94
CA PRO A 276 -1.86 11.82 -15.48
C PRO A 276 -2.39 11.47 -16.86
N THR A 277 -3.69 11.68 -17.07
CA THR A 277 -4.33 11.49 -18.39
C THR A 277 -4.20 12.71 -19.29
N GLY A 278 -3.38 13.70 -18.92
CA GLY A 278 -3.23 14.98 -19.61
C GLY A 278 -1.78 15.42 -19.82
N ILE A 279 -1.58 16.52 -20.56
CA ILE A 279 -0.27 17.06 -20.98
C ILE A 279 0.53 17.65 -19.80
N ASN A 280 -0.12 17.94 -18.68
CA ASN A 280 0.54 18.47 -17.48
C ASN A 280 1.31 17.37 -16.75
N GLN A 281 2.64 17.48 -16.76
CA GLN A 281 3.58 16.56 -16.11
C GLN A 281 3.86 16.88 -14.64
N ASN A 282 3.26 17.96 -14.10
CA ASN A 282 3.46 18.33 -12.70
C ASN A 282 2.43 17.57 -11.85
N ILE A 283 2.83 16.41 -11.31
CA ILE A 283 2.02 15.61 -10.40
C ILE A 283 2.21 16.20 -9.00
N PRO A 284 1.18 16.81 -8.37
CA PRO A 284 1.31 17.27 -7.01
C PRO A 284 1.61 16.07 -6.09
N GLN A 285 2.48 16.23 -5.11
CA GLN A 285 2.71 15.20 -4.10
C GLN A 285 1.75 15.42 -2.93
N TYR A 286 1.03 14.38 -2.52
CA TYR A 286 0.21 14.39 -1.31
C TYR A 286 0.99 13.83 -0.12
N THR A 287 0.96 14.55 1.00
CA THR A 287 1.45 14.09 2.30
C THR A 287 0.54 14.59 3.40
N ASN A 288 0.25 13.75 4.39
CA ASN A 288 -0.36 14.15 5.66
C ASN A 288 0.65 14.07 6.83
N VAL A 289 1.93 13.97 6.50
CA VAL A 289 3.05 13.91 7.43
C VAL A 289 3.60 15.32 7.60
N GLU A 290 3.39 15.90 8.78
CA GLU A 290 3.92 17.20 9.18
C GLU A 290 5.39 17.10 9.59
N GLY A 291 6.24 17.97 9.05
CA GLY A 291 7.69 17.92 9.28
C GLY A 291 8.42 16.83 8.49
N GLY A 292 7.76 16.21 7.52
CA GLY A 292 8.32 15.17 6.64
C GLY A 292 7.47 14.97 5.38
N ILE A 293 7.65 13.84 4.71
CA ILE A 293 6.86 13.43 3.55
C ILE A 293 6.36 11.98 3.72
N GLY A 294 5.35 11.60 2.94
CA GLY A 294 4.83 10.24 2.89
C GLY A 294 3.36 10.18 3.26
N ILE A 295 2.91 9.06 3.83
CA ILE A 295 1.50 8.81 4.13
C ILE A 295 1.36 8.02 5.43
N PHE A 296 0.49 8.52 6.30
CA PHE A 296 0.00 7.79 7.46
C PHE A 296 -1.52 7.70 7.40
N SER A 297 -2.07 6.51 7.26
CA SER A 297 -3.52 6.35 7.10
C SER A 297 -4.01 5.06 7.77
N SER A 298 -5.25 4.67 7.53
CA SER A 298 -5.79 3.41 8.00
C SER A 298 -6.62 2.69 6.95
N ILE A 299 -6.68 1.37 7.08
CA ILE A 299 -7.56 0.50 6.32
C ILE A 299 -8.33 -0.41 7.27
N PHE A 300 -9.41 -1.00 6.77
CA PHE A 300 -10.01 -2.18 7.37
C PHE A 300 -10.24 -3.23 6.30
N ARG A 301 -9.76 -4.44 6.54
CA ARG A 301 -9.99 -5.59 5.68
C ARG A 301 -11.05 -6.50 6.29
N ASP A 302 -12.25 -6.48 5.74
CA ASP A 302 -13.33 -7.39 6.10
C ASP A 302 -13.62 -8.36 4.96
N GLY A 303 -14.25 -9.50 5.23
CA GLY A 303 -14.43 -10.50 4.18
C GLY A 303 -15.52 -11.55 4.40
N MET A 304 -15.89 -12.15 3.29
CA MET A 304 -16.71 -13.35 3.20
C MET A 304 -15.84 -14.50 2.74
N TYR A 305 -15.89 -15.59 3.49
CA TYR A 305 -14.98 -16.71 3.32
C TYR A 305 -15.70 -17.95 2.80
N ASN A 306 -14.94 -18.81 2.15
CA ASN A 306 -15.31 -20.17 1.76
C ASN A 306 -16.59 -20.25 0.91
N LYS A 307 -16.76 -19.32 -0.04
CA LYS A 307 -17.86 -19.43 -1.02
C LYS A 307 -17.51 -20.47 -2.07
N LEU A 308 -18.48 -21.34 -2.36
CA LEU A 308 -18.34 -22.32 -3.42
C LEU A 308 -18.57 -21.65 -4.77
N LEU A 309 -17.96 -22.17 -5.82
CA LEU A 309 -18.32 -21.82 -7.19
C LEU A 309 -19.58 -22.59 -7.61
N SER A 310 -20.45 -21.95 -8.38
CA SER A 310 -21.57 -22.64 -9.02
C SER A 310 -21.07 -23.71 -10.01
N ASN A 311 -21.94 -24.64 -10.40
CA ASN A 311 -21.60 -25.63 -11.43
C ASN A 311 -21.22 -24.97 -12.76
N ARG A 312 -21.89 -23.87 -13.14
CA ARG A 312 -21.56 -23.11 -14.36
C ARG A 312 -20.21 -22.40 -14.26
N SER A 313 -19.84 -21.93 -13.07
CA SER A 313 -18.53 -21.31 -12.83
C SER A 313 -17.41 -22.35 -12.88
N ASN A 314 -17.65 -23.55 -12.32
CA ASN A 314 -16.73 -24.68 -12.46
C ASN A 314 -16.59 -25.10 -13.93
N ASP A 315 -17.69 -25.20 -14.68
CA ASP A 315 -17.64 -25.48 -16.12
C ASP A 315 -16.82 -24.42 -16.89
N SER A 316 -17.02 -23.13 -16.58
CA SER A 316 -16.23 -22.05 -17.17
C SER A 316 -14.75 -22.15 -16.81
N LEU A 317 -14.42 -22.58 -15.58
CA LEU A 317 -13.06 -22.78 -15.15
C LEU A 317 -12.38 -23.95 -15.90
N ILE A 318 -13.09 -25.06 -16.07
CA ILE A 318 -12.60 -26.32 -16.66
C ILE A 318 -12.55 -26.24 -18.19
N ASN A 319 -13.64 -25.79 -18.81
CA ASN A 319 -13.85 -25.86 -20.26
C ASN A 319 -13.76 -24.48 -20.95
N GLY A 320 -13.76 -23.39 -20.19
CA GLY A 320 -13.75 -22.03 -20.71
C GLY A 320 -12.45 -21.66 -21.42
N GLN A 321 -12.56 -20.83 -22.46
CA GLN A 321 -11.44 -20.50 -23.35
C GLN A 321 -10.23 -19.86 -22.65
N ILE A 322 -10.43 -19.22 -21.49
CA ILE A 322 -9.40 -18.49 -20.75
C ILE A 322 -8.56 -19.42 -19.85
N THR A 323 -9.16 -20.46 -19.29
CA THR A 323 -8.55 -21.29 -18.22
C THR A 323 -8.51 -22.79 -18.52
N ARG A 324 -9.05 -23.26 -19.65
CA ARG A 324 -9.10 -24.68 -20.02
C ARG A 324 -7.77 -25.42 -20.02
N ASP A 325 -6.65 -24.71 -20.21
CA ASP A 325 -5.31 -25.28 -20.22
C ASP A 325 -4.64 -25.30 -18.83
N LEU A 326 -5.35 -24.86 -17.78
CA LEU A 326 -4.83 -24.82 -16.41
C LEU A 326 -5.04 -26.15 -15.65
N GLY A 327 -5.60 -27.19 -16.27
CA GLY A 327 -5.68 -28.52 -15.65
C GLY A 327 -6.73 -28.66 -14.54
N PHE A 328 -7.75 -27.79 -14.51
CA PHE A 328 -8.89 -27.95 -13.60
C PHE A 328 -9.81 -29.08 -14.05
N LYS A 329 -10.39 -29.82 -13.09
CA LYS A 329 -11.32 -30.93 -13.33
C LYS A 329 -12.49 -30.92 -12.37
#